data_AF-A0A7W0KMP7-F1
#
_entry.id   AF-A0A7W0KMP7-F1
#
_cell.length_a   1.000
_cell.length_b   1.000
_cell.length_c   1.000
_cell.angle_alpha   90.00
_cell.angle_beta   90.00
_cell.angle_gamma   90.00
#
_symmetry.space_group_name_H-M   'P 1'
#
loop_
_entity.id
_entity.type
_entity.pdbx_description
1 polymer ?
#
loop_
_entity_poly.entity_id
_entity_poly.type
_entity_poly.pdbx_seq_one_letter_code
_entity_poly.pdbx_strand_id
1 'polypeptide(L)'
;MADLNGKKAIIYFYPKTMTPGCTTQAIDFQAADDDLRNAGYAVVGISPDKPEALARFAEQEGVGFPLLSDPDQSTLRADGEKQNYGKTITGVIRSTVVLDTDGRVEHAFYNVKATGHVAKLQHDLGLS
;
A
#
# COMPACT_ATOMS: atom_id res chain seq x y z
N MET A 1 6.48 -13.25 -7.42
CA MET A 1 7.27 -12.00 -7.31
C MET A 1 8.20 -11.79 -8.53
N ALA A 2 7.83 -12.29 -9.72
CA ALA A 2 8.69 -12.28 -10.91
C ALA A 2 8.37 -11.16 -11.91
N ASP A 3 7.34 -10.34 -11.65
CA ASP A 3 6.85 -9.32 -12.59
C ASP A 3 7.39 -7.90 -12.33
N LEU A 4 8.32 -7.74 -11.38
CA LEU A 4 8.99 -6.47 -11.09
C LEU A 4 10.35 -6.34 -11.78
N ASN A 5 10.71 -7.25 -12.69
CA ASN A 5 12.04 -7.32 -13.32
C ASN A 5 12.56 -5.93 -13.76
N GLY A 6 13.54 -5.42 -13.02
CA GLY A 6 14.23 -4.16 -13.29
C GLY A 6 13.52 -2.88 -12.81
N LYS A 7 12.43 -2.97 -12.04
CA LYS A 7 11.73 -1.82 -11.46
C LYS A 7 11.80 -1.85 -9.94
N LYS A 8 11.89 -0.67 -9.33
CA LYS A 8 11.64 -0.51 -7.90
C LYS A 8 10.15 -0.74 -7.63
N ALA A 9 9.79 -1.09 -6.41
CA ALA A 9 8.39 -1.32 -6.05
C ALA A 9 8.02 -0.62 -4.74
N ILE A 10 6.87 0.05 -4.74
CA ILE A 10 6.22 0.60 -3.55
C ILE A 10 5.06 -0.33 -3.22
N ILE A 11 5.20 -1.07 -2.13
CA ILE A 11 4.16 -1.96 -1.60
C ILE A 11 3.53 -1.27 -0.40
N TYR A 12 2.26 -0.86 -0.51
CA TYR A 12 1.53 -0.29 0.62
C TYR A 12 0.48 -1.26 1.16
N PHE A 13 0.54 -1.49 2.45
CA PHE A 13 -0.37 -2.37 3.17
C PHE A 13 -1.46 -1.53 3.83
N TYR A 14 -2.71 -1.95 3.70
CA TYR A 14 -3.85 -1.26 4.28
C TYR A 14 -4.88 -2.24 4.86
N PRO A 15 -5.62 -1.84 5.91
CA PRO A 15 -6.43 -2.79 6.67
C PRO A 15 -7.72 -3.25 6.01
N LYS A 16 -8.35 -2.38 5.22
CA LYS A 16 -9.65 -2.68 4.60
C LYS A 16 -10.02 -1.71 3.48
N THR A 17 -10.46 -2.20 2.33
CA THR A 17 -11.03 -1.37 1.24
C THR A 17 -12.29 -0.62 1.67
N MET A 18 -12.66 0.41 0.89
CA MET A 18 -13.90 1.17 1.08
C MET A 18 -14.06 1.83 2.47
N THR A 19 -12.94 2.11 3.15
CA THR A 19 -12.91 2.90 4.39
C THR A 19 -12.26 4.25 4.09
N PRO A 20 -12.68 5.37 4.73
CA PRO A 20 -12.23 6.71 4.36
C PRO A 20 -10.70 6.84 4.22
N GLY A 21 -9.95 6.33 5.21
CA GLY A 21 -8.49 6.38 5.16
C GLY A 21 -7.87 5.52 4.04
N CYS A 22 -8.42 4.35 3.74
CA CYS A 22 -7.89 3.51 2.66
C CYS A 22 -8.25 4.05 1.28
N THR A 23 -9.45 4.62 1.13
CA THR A 23 -9.88 5.34 -0.07
C THR A 23 -8.95 6.53 -0.33
N THR A 24 -8.72 7.41 0.67
CA THR A 24 -7.79 8.54 0.52
C THR A 24 -6.40 8.08 0.09
N GLN A 25 -5.83 7.06 0.76
CA GLN A 25 -4.49 6.59 0.40
C GLN A 25 -4.42 6.03 -1.02
N ALA A 26 -5.44 5.28 -1.47
CA ALA A 26 -5.46 4.72 -2.82
C ALA A 26 -5.60 5.82 -3.89
N ILE A 27 -6.46 6.82 -3.65
CA ILE A 27 -6.62 7.98 -4.54
C ILE A 27 -5.32 8.79 -4.61
N ASP A 28 -4.66 9.03 -3.47
CA ASP A 28 -3.38 9.74 -3.43
C ASP A 28 -2.29 8.99 -4.22
N PHE A 29 -2.23 7.65 -4.10
CA PHE A 29 -1.31 6.85 -4.92
C PHE A 29 -1.69 6.87 -6.39
N GLN A 30 -2.97 6.84 -6.74
CA GLN A 30 -3.42 6.88 -8.11
C GLN A 30 -3.06 8.22 -8.77
N ALA A 31 -3.19 9.32 -8.03
CA ALA A 31 -2.78 10.65 -8.49
C ALA A 31 -1.26 10.75 -8.70
N ALA A 32 -0.45 10.02 -7.93
CA ALA A 32 1.00 9.99 -8.03
C ALA A 32 1.55 8.88 -8.94
N ASP A 33 0.70 7.97 -9.47
CA ASP A 33 1.16 6.74 -10.14
C ASP A 33 2.06 7.04 -11.34
N ASP A 34 1.70 8.02 -12.17
CA ASP A 34 2.49 8.40 -13.35
C ASP A 34 3.87 8.95 -12.96
N ASP A 35 3.95 9.82 -11.95
CA ASP A 35 5.22 10.37 -11.46
C ASP A 35 6.12 9.28 -10.88
N LEU A 36 5.53 8.38 -10.08
CA LEU A 36 6.23 7.24 -9.49
C LEU A 36 6.74 6.28 -10.57
N ARG A 37 5.93 6.00 -11.59
CA ARG A 37 6.31 5.16 -12.74
C ARG A 37 7.40 5.78 -13.58
N ASN A 38 7.35 7.09 -13.82
CA ASN A 38 8.39 7.83 -14.54
C ASN A 38 9.73 7.80 -13.76
N ALA A 39 9.66 7.77 -12.42
CA ALA A 39 10.82 7.58 -11.55
C ALA A 39 11.26 6.11 -11.39
N GLY A 40 10.61 5.16 -12.05
CA GLY A 40 11.00 3.74 -12.05
C GLY A 40 10.37 2.89 -10.94
N TYR A 41 9.37 3.42 -10.21
CA TYR A 41 8.62 2.69 -9.20
C TYR A 41 7.32 2.11 -9.75
N ALA A 42 7.01 0.86 -9.41
CA ALA A 42 5.68 0.29 -9.55
C ALA A 42 4.94 0.35 -8.20
N VAL A 43 3.66 0.74 -8.20
CA VAL A 43 2.83 0.76 -6.98
C VAL A 43 1.99 -0.52 -6.88
N VAL A 44 1.92 -1.11 -5.69
CA VAL A 44 1.06 -2.25 -5.38
C VAL A 44 0.41 -2.05 -4.02
N GLY A 45 -0.92 -2.20 -3.96
CA GLY A 45 -1.68 -2.23 -2.71
C GLY A 45 -1.92 -3.65 -2.24
N ILE A 46 -1.80 -3.92 -0.93
CA ILE A 46 -2.08 -5.24 -0.34
C ILE A 46 -3.00 -5.11 0.86
N SER A 47 -4.04 -5.94 0.92
CA SER A 47 -4.95 -6.02 2.07
C SER A 47 -5.52 -7.44 2.26
N PRO A 48 -6.16 -7.73 3.40
CA PRO A 48 -6.83 -9.01 3.62
C PRO A 48 -8.16 -9.17 2.86
N ASP A 49 -8.60 -8.14 2.13
CA ASP A 49 -9.86 -8.17 1.39
C ASP A 49 -9.79 -9.19 0.25
N LYS A 50 -10.91 -9.88 0.00
CA LYS A 50 -11.03 -10.87 -1.09
C LYS A 50 -10.93 -10.20 -2.46
N PRO A 51 -10.51 -10.93 -3.52
CA PRO A 51 -10.38 -10.38 -4.87
C PRO A 51 -11.61 -9.64 -5.39
N GLU A 52 -12.82 -10.09 -5.06
CA GLU A 52 -14.06 -9.44 -5.50
C GLU A 52 -14.24 -8.04 -4.88
N ALA A 53 -13.86 -7.89 -3.62
CA ALA A 53 -13.90 -6.60 -2.93
C ALA A 53 -12.82 -5.65 -3.48
N LEU A 54 -11.65 -6.18 -3.84
CA LEU A 54 -10.58 -5.40 -4.47
C LEU A 54 -10.97 -4.91 -5.86
N ALA A 55 -11.55 -5.79 -6.69
CA ALA A 55 -12.02 -5.43 -8.03
C ALA A 55 -13.07 -4.32 -7.97
N ARG A 56 -14.06 -4.46 -7.08
CA ARG A 56 -15.08 -3.43 -6.86
C ARG A 56 -14.46 -2.11 -6.40
N PHE A 57 -13.53 -2.15 -5.46
CA PHE A 57 -12.87 -0.95 -4.95
C PHE A 57 -12.06 -0.24 -6.05
N ALA A 58 -11.33 -1.01 -6.88
CA ALA A 58 -10.58 -0.45 -7.99
C ALA A 58 -11.49 0.23 -9.02
N GLU A 59 -12.62 -0.39 -9.36
CA GLU A 59 -13.61 0.18 -10.26
C GLU A 59 -14.25 1.46 -9.67
N GLN A 60 -14.65 1.43 -8.40
CA GLN A 60 -15.36 2.55 -7.77
C GLN A 60 -14.48 3.78 -7.57
N GLU A 61 -13.20 3.59 -7.22
CA GLU A 61 -12.27 4.69 -6.90
C GLU A 61 -11.32 5.02 -8.07
N GLY A 62 -11.44 4.32 -9.21
CA GLY A 62 -10.60 4.57 -10.39
C GLY A 62 -9.13 4.16 -10.20
N VAL A 63 -8.85 3.13 -9.42
CA VAL A 63 -7.49 2.65 -9.15
C VAL A 63 -7.02 1.74 -10.29
N GLY A 64 -5.96 2.15 -10.98
CA GLY A 64 -5.37 1.46 -12.13
C GLY A 64 -4.12 0.62 -11.81
N PHE A 65 -3.53 0.78 -10.62
CA PHE A 65 -2.41 -0.04 -10.17
C PHE A 65 -2.89 -1.36 -9.50
N PRO A 66 -2.06 -2.41 -9.43
CA PRO A 66 -2.46 -3.70 -8.86
C PRO A 66 -2.84 -3.63 -7.38
N LEU A 67 -3.97 -4.28 -7.04
CA LEU A 67 -4.38 -4.56 -5.67
C LEU A 67 -4.35 -6.08 -5.44
N LEU A 68 -3.62 -6.53 -4.41
CA LEU A 68 -3.47 -7.93 -4.08
C LEU A 68 -4.23 -8.30 -2.80
N SER A 69 -4.81 -9.49 -2.82
CA SER A 69 -5.52 -10.10 -1.71
C SER A 69 -4.55 -10.98 -0.92
N ASP A 70 -4.46 -10.77 0.39
CA ASP A 70 -3.71 -11.61 1.34
C ASP A 70 -4.59 -11.97 2.55
N PRO A 71 -5.65 -12.78 2.34
CA PRO A 71 -6.64 -13.09 3.39
C PRO A 71 -6.03 -13.87 4.55
N ASP A 72 -4.99 -14.65 4.29
CA ASP A 72 -4.28 -15.47 5.28
C ASP A 72 -3.17 -14.68 6.00
N GLN A 73 -2.97 -13.40 5.65
CA GLN A 73 -1.95 -12.51 6.21
C GLN A 73 -0.52 -13.10 6.13
N SER A 74 -0.28 -13.93 5.13
CA SER A 74 0.97 -14.67 4.95
C SER A 74 2.13 -13.78 4.49
N THR A 75 1.78 -12.73 3.73
CA THR A 75 2.70 -11.70 3.22
C THR A 75 2.74 -10.51 4.19
N LEU A 76 1.61 -10.24 4.83
CA LEU A 76 1.41 -9.26 5.90
C LEU A 76 2.08 -9.70 7.21
N ARG A 77 3.41 -9.60 7.34
CA ARG A 77 4.06 -9.70 8.67
C ARG A 77 3.89 -8.45 9.54
N ALA A 78 3.18 -7.44 9.05
CA ALA A 78 2.84 -6.21 9.78
C ALA A 78 1.53 -6.36 10.56
N ASP A 79 1.32 -7.51 11.18
CA ASP A 79 0.27 -7.72 12.15
C ASP A 79 0.73 -7.18 13.49
N GLY A 80 -0.07 -6.31 14.08
CA GLY A 80 0.16 -5.83 15.42
C GLY A 80 -1.13 -5.60 16.17
N GLU A 81 -1.00 -5.59 17.49
CA GLU A 81 -2.09 -5.35 18.41
C GLU A 81 -2.47 -3.86 18.40
N LYS A 82 -3.73 -3.58 18.13
CA LYS A 82 -4.32 -2.25 18.28
C LYS A 82 -5.34 -2.28 19.40
N GLN A 83 -5.27 -1.34 20.35
CA GLN A 83 -6.34 -1.17 21.30
C GLN A 83 -7.46 -0.34 20.69
N ASN A 84 -8.67 -0.89 20.69
CA ASN A 84 -9.87 -0.20 20.26
C ASN A 84 -10.96 -0.40 21.32
N TYR A 85 -11.33 0.68 22.02
CA TYR A 85 -12.30 0.66 23.12
C TYR A 85 -12.07 -0.46 24.16
N GLY A 86 -10.83 -0.62 24.63
CA GLY A 86 -10.46 -1.64 25.62
C GLY A 86 -10.39 -3.08 25.10
N LYS A 87 -10.57 -3.29 23.79
CA LYS A 87 -10.36 -4.59 23.12
C LYS A 87 -9.07 -4.55 22.32
N THR A 88 -8.24 -5.57 22.46
CA THR A 88 -7.10 -5.81 21.57
C THR A 88 -7.62 -6.37 20.24
N ILE A 89 -7.43 -5.61 19.17
CA ILE A 89 -7.72 -6.01 17.81
C ILE A 89 -6.37 -6.25 17.13
N THR A 90 -6.12 -7.49 16.75
CA THR A 90 -5.02 -7.82 15.84
C THR A 90 -5.48 -7.55 14.41
N GLY A 91 -4.67 -6.85 13.65
CA GLY A 91 -4.90 -6.69 12.22
C GLY A 91 -3.84 -5.83 11.57
N VAL A 92 -3.95 -5.72 10.24
CA VAL A 92 -2.97 -5.03 9.41
C VAL A 92 -2.68 -3.62 9.91
N ILE A 93 -1.42 -3.36 10.21
CA ILE A 93 -0.90 -2.02 10.43
C ILE A 93 -0.70 -1.38 9.05
N ARG A 94 -1.21 -0.15 8.86
CA ARG A 94 -0.95 0.58 7.61
C ARG A 94 0.54 0.84 7.51
N SER A 95 1.16 0.34 6.46
CA SER A 95 2.60 0.44 6.23
C SER A 95 2.91 0.61 4.75
N THR A 96 4.13 1.02 4.45
CA THR A 96 4.64 1.10 3.08
C THR A 96 6.08 0.62 3.06
N VAL A 97 6.40 -0.25 2.12
CA VAL A 97 7.74 -0.80 1.91
C VAL A 97 8.17 -0.42 0.50
N VAL A 98 9.38 0.09 0.36
CA VAL A 98 10.01 0.41 -0.92
C VAL A 98 11.10 -0.63 -1.17
N LEU A 99 11.01 -1.31 -2.31
CA LEU A 99 11.95 -2.32 -2.76
C LEU A 99 12.80 -1.78 -3.92
N ASP A 100 14.08 -2.13 -3.92
CA ASP A 100 14.96 -1.94 -5.07
C ASP A 100 14.65 -2.97 -6.19
N THR A 101 15.42 -2.89 -7.28
CA THR A 101 15.26 -3.78 -8.44
C THR A 101 15.62 -5.24 -8.17
N ASP A 102 16.37 -5.52 -7.09
CA ASP A 102 16.73 -6.87 -6.64
C ASP A 102 15.71 -7.38 -5.60
N GLY A 103 14.67 -6.61 -5.29
CA GLY A 103 13.64 -6.93 -4.31
C GLY A 103 14.07 -6.72 -2.86
N ARG A 104 15.16 -5.97 -2.59
CA ARG A 104 15.62 -5.64 -1.24
C ARG A 104 14.91 -4.40 -0.72
N VAL A 105 14.65 -4.35 0.58
CA VAL A 105 14.01 -3.19 1.22
C VAL A 105 14.97 -2.01 1.28
N GLU A 106 14.65 -0.92 0.56
CA GLU A 106 15.32 0.38 0.67
C GLU A 106 14.73 1.21 1.81
N HIS A 107 13.39 1.20 1.94
CA HIS A 107 12.67 1.93 2.97
C HIS A 107 11.50 1.13 3.52
N ALA A 108 11.22 1.29 4.82
CA ALA A 108 10.04 0.72 5.46
C ALA A 108 9.41 1.74 6.41
N PHE A 109 8.14 2.04 6.17
CA PHE A 109 7.33 2.99 6.93
C PHE A 109 6.20 2.22 7.62
N TYR A 110 6.11 2.31 8.94
CA TYR A 110 5.11 1.60 9.74
C TYR A 110 4.17 2.58 10.44
N ASN A 111 2.96 2.12 10.74
CA ASN A 111 1.93 2.91 11.43
C ASN A 111 1.69 4.28 10.78
N VAL A 112 1.69 4.31 9.44
CA VAL A 112 1.56 5.55 8.70
C VAL A 112 0.11 6.03 8.72
N LYS A 113 -0.07 7.35 8.70
CA LYS A 113 -1.38 7.95 8.44
C LYS A 113 -1.70 7.82 6.96
N ALA A 114 -2.97 7.79 6.59
CA ALA A 114 -3.34 7.79 5.16
C ALA A 114 -3.08 9.17 4.53
N THR A 115 -3.66 10.21 5.13
CA THR A 115 -3.57 11.58 4.64
C THR A 115 -2.13 12.08 4.63
N GLY A 116 -1.69 12.60 3.47
CA GLY A 116 -0.37 13.22 3.30
C GLY A 116 0.79 12.24 3.21
N HIS A 117 0.55 10.93 3.30
CA HIS A 117 1.61 9.92 3.26
C HIS A 117 2.29 9.83 1.90
N VAL A 118 1.51 9.86 0.80
CA VAL A 118 2.08 9.73 -0.55
C VAL A 118 2.97 10.92 -0.89
N ALA A 119 2.53 12.15 -0.57
CA ALA A 119 3.35 13.35 -0.74
C ALA A 119 4.65 13.28 0.08
N LYS A 120 4.56 12.83 1.35
CA LYS A 120 5.76 12.60 2.17
C LYS A 120 6.68 11.54 1.57
N LEU A 121 6.11 10.45 1.04
CA LEU A 121 6.87 9.38 0.42
C LEU A 121 7.63 9.88 -0.81
N GLN A 122 6.99 10.66 -1.69
CA GLN A 122 7.67 11.27 -2.85
C GLN A 122 8.83 12.16 -2.42
N HIS A 123 8.65 12.98 -1.38
CA HIS A 123 9.71 13.80 -0.81
C HIS A 123 10.87 12.96 -0.25
N ASP A 124 10.57 11.93 0.55
CA ASP A 124 11.57 11.04 1.14
C ASP A 124 12.34 10.24 0.06
N LEU A 125 11.72 10.00 -1.11
CA LEU A 125 12.34 9.38 -2.28
C LEU A 125 13.06 10.38 -3.20
N GLY A 126 13.05 11.68 -2.88
CA GLY A 126 13.70 12.73 -3.67
C GLY A 126 13.01 13.04 -5.01
N LEU A 127 11.70 12.80 -5.11
CA LEU A 127 10.90 13.03 -6.32
C LEU A 127 10.18 14.38 -6.35
N SER A 128 10.25 15.15 -5.25
CA SER A 128 9.61 16.46 -5.06
C SER A 128 10.45 17.39 -4.20
#